data_AF-A0A7W0J4E4-F1
#
_entry.id   AF-A0A7W0J4E4-F1
#
_cell.length_a   1.000
_cell.length_b   1.000
_cell.length_c   1.000
_cell.angle_alpha   90.00
_cell.angle_beta   90.00
_cell.angle_gamma   90.00
#
_symmetry.space_group_name_H-M   'P 1'
#
loop_
_entity.id
_entity.type
_entity.pdbx_description
1 polymer ?
#
loop_
_entity_poly.entity_id
_entity_poly.type
_entity_poly.pdbx_seq_one_letter_code
_entity_poly.pdbx_strand_id
1 'polypeptide(L)'
;AGFLIVIVSIFLENFNFFQFFRFLAPFCLYLYVSRSPICEDKCLKKTVIRLSALISFLAVIQQLTKFNPFNAPIPYVTFGNPMYLGAYLAAVLPFSADILLTHRRKNEPVGNIPASLTASPTSNSIYYEAFFSFACGLAALLLTRSQSAYLGFAAAMSYLLFKRTKKSKALIILTSGAVILALLYFSFFKTGDSGYSNSSVRRMNYYRTSLEMLKENPLTGVGAGNYRGNYASYRLKAGLPYHMSPQWAHCDILHFICELGIFRASLIFLFVLTVLLKKTPPELAPYKAGVMALIFTSLTAFPFQRISTVYLFFIFSGIIMRDENNEDEKYRSVKKIAAIALSLAAFIYALVFAYSQLNWKKGEKLLENGSPREAAAAFEKAAIGVPSDYRIWQDLGRAQYRSGDIGGSLSAYRRCLSLYFDRDICYNISIAFKAGGNKVMAEKFMKEFERIKAE
;
A
#
# COMPACT_ATOMS: atom_id res chain seq x y z
N ALA A 1 -22.90 -5.32 1.05
CA ALA A 1 -23.51 -4.60 -0.08
C ALA A 1 -22.76 -3.31 -0.41
N GLY A 2 -22.74 -2.29 0.48
CA GLY A 2 -22.10 -1.00 0.21
C GLY A 2 -20.64 -1.05 -0.26
N PHE A 3 -19.79 -1.86 0.37
CA PHE A 3 -18.39 -2.01 -0.06
C PHE A 3 -18.23 -2.66 -1.45
N LEU A 4 -19.11 -3.59 -1.80
CA LEU A 4 -19.12 -4.21 -3.13
C LEU A 4 -19.52 -3.19 -4.20
N ILE A 5 -20.48 -2.31 -3.90
CA ILE A 5 -20.88 -1.20 -4.79
C ILE A 5 -19.69 -0.30 -5.07
N VAL A 6 -18.91 0.06 -4.02
CA VAL A 6 -17.70 0.88 -4.20
C VAL A 6 -16.68 0.17 -5.09
N ILE A 7 -16.37 -1.10 -4.83
CA ILE A 7 -15.40 -1.84 -5.66
C ILE A 7 -15.86 -1.97 -7.11
N VAL A 8 -17.13 -2.32 -7.32
CA VAL A 8 -17.68 -2.45 -8.67
C VAL A 8 -17.64 -1.08 -9.37
N SER A 9 -17.95 0.02 -8.69
CA SER A 9 -17.82 1.37 -9.29
C SER A 9 -16.38 1.73 -9.65
N ILE A 10 -15.40 1.40 -8.80
CA ILE A 10 -13.96 1.61 -9.08
C ILE A 10 -13.55 0.85 -10.36
N PHE A 11 -14.13 -0.34 -10.56
CA PHE A 11 -13.84 -1.18 -11.71
C PHE A 11 -14.57 -0.73 -12.99
N LEU A 12 -15.78 -0.19 -12.86
CA LEU A 12 -16.59 0.30 -13.98
C LEU A 12 -16.10 1.64 -14.54
N GLU A 13 -15.52 2.52 -13.71
CA GLU A 13 -15.09 3.86 -14.14
C GLU A 13 -13.92 3.84 -15.12
N ASN A 14 -13.07 2.82 -15.04
CA ASN A 14 -12.04 2.48 -16.02
C ASN A 14 -11.68 1.03 -15.76
N PHE A 15 -11.81 0.14 -16.74
CA PHE A 15 -11.44 -1.27 -16.60
C PHE A 15 -9.92 -1.39 -16.40
N ASN A 16 -9.48 -1.13 -15.18
CA ASN A 16 -8.09 -1.07 -14.79
C ASN A 16 -7.79 -2.30 -13.96
N PHE A 17 -7.08 -3.23 -14.59
CA PHE A 17 -6.73 -4.49 -13.98
C PHE A 17 -5.89 -4.32 -12.69
N PHE A 18 -5.11 -3.25 -12.58
CA PHE A 18 -4.41 -2.91 -11.34
C PHE A 18 -5.39 -2.64 -10.20
N GLN A 19 -6.50 -1.94 -10.46
CA GLN A 19 -7.53 -1.69 -9.46
C GLN A 19 -8.29 -2.97 -9.07
N PHE A 20 -8.47 -3.91 -10.00
CA PHE A 20 -9.01 -5.24 -9.70
C PHE A 20 -8.15 -5.97 -8.66
N PHE A 21 -6.84 -6.09 -8.89
CA PHE A 21 -5.95 -6.82 -7.98
C PHE A 21 -5.70 -6.10 -6.67
N ARG A 22 -5.84 -4.78 -6.70
CA ARG A 22 -5.66 -3.97 -5.52
C ARG A 22 -6.86 -4.01 -4.59
N PHE A 23 -8.10 -4.10 -5.09
CA PHE A 23 -9.29 -4.01 -4.24
C PHE A 23 -10.29 -5.15 -4.42
N LEU A 24 -10.61 -5.55 -5.65
CA LEU A 24 -11.61 -6.60 -5.91
C LEU A 24 -11.11 -7.99 -5.48
N ALA A 25 -9.91 -8.39 -5.90
CA ALA A 25 -9.37 -9.70 -5.52
C ALA A 25 -9.19 -9.87 -3.99
N PRO A 26 -8.62 -8.89 -3.26
CA PRO A 26 -8.60 -8.93 -1.79
C PRO A 26 -9.98 -8.97 -1.15
N PHE A 27 -10.96 -8.26 -1.69
CA PHE A 27 -12.32 -8.28 -1.15
C PHE A 27 -13.02 -9.62 -1.40
N CYS A 28 -12.82 -10.25 -2.56
CA CYS A 28 -13.26 -11.62 -2.81
C CYS A 28 -12.62 -12.59 -1.81
N LEU A 29 -11.33 -12.40 -1.50
CA LEU A 29 -10.65 -13.17 -0.47
C LEU A 29 -11.27 -12.93 0.92
N TYR A 30 -11.62 -11.69 1.27
CA TYR A 30 -12.37 -11.39 2.49
C TYR A 30 -13.70 -12.14 2.55
N LEU A 31 -14.49 -12.14 1.47
CA LEU A 31 -15.76 -12.86 1.40
C LEU A 31 -15.57 -14.38 1.54
N TYR A 32 -14.49 -14.91 0.96
CA TYR A 32 -14.12 -16.32 1.11
C TYR A 32 -13.75 -16.65 2.55
N VAL A 33 -12.85 -15.88 3.16
CA VAL A 33 -12.31 -16.13 4.51
C VAL A 33 -13.38 -15.95 5.60
N SER A 34 -14.25 -14.96 5.47
CA SER A 34 -15.36 -14.71 6.40
C SER A 34 -16.47 -15.77 6.35
N ARG A 35 -16.58 -16.51 5.23
CA ARG A 35 -17.56 -17.59 5.05
C ARG A 35 -16.94 -19.00 5.04
N SER A 36 -15.66 -19.12 5.39
CA SER A 36 -14.99 -20.42 5.49
C SER A 36 -15.20 -21.01 6.89
N PRO A 37 -15.41 -22.34 7.02
CA PRO A 37 -15.49 -22.99 8.31
C PRO A 37 -14.19 -22.79 9.10
N ILE A 38 -14.28 -22.92 10.43
CA ILE A 38 -13.13 -22.77 11.34
C ILE A 38 -12.13 -23.90 11.07
N CYS A 39 -11.17 -23.68 10.17
CA CYS A 39 -9.94 -24.46 10.16
C CYS A 39 -9.05 -24.01 11.32
N GLU A 40 -8.22 -24.91 11.84
CA GLU A 40 -7.27 -24.61 12.92
C GLU A 40 -6.37 -23.42 12.56
N ASP A 41 -6.71 -22.26 13.11
CA ASP A 41 -6.07 -20.95 12.94
C ASP A 41 -4.58 -20.95 13.40
N LYS A 42 -4.17 -22.03 14.09
CA LYS A 42 -2.80 -22.29 14.54
C LYS A 42 -1.80 -22.35 13.39
N CYS A 43 -2.16 -22.96 12.25
CA CYS A 43 -1.25 -23.07 11.10
C CYS A 43 -0.95 -21.69 10.52
N LEU A 44 -1.99 -20.86 10.36
CA LEU A 44 -1.84 -19.49 9.86
C LEU A 44 -0.97 -18.64 10.79
N LYS A 45 -1.22 -18.69 12.11
CA LYS A 45 -0.40 -17.96 13.09
C LYS A 45 1.08 -18.36 13.02
N LYS A 46 1.39 -19.66 12.94
CA LYS A 46 2.77 -20.15 12.76
C LYS A 46 3.40 -19.63 11.48
N THR A 47 2.67 -19.69 10.37
CA THR A 47 3.14 -19.19 9.07
C THR A 47 3.42 -17.69 9.12
N VAL A 48 2.55 -16.89 9.73
CA VAL A 48 2.74 -15.44 9.92
C VAL A 48 4.01 -15.17 10.75
N ILE A 49 4.20 -15.88 11.87
CA ILE A 49 5.38 -15.72 12.74
C ILE A 49 6.68 -16.04 11.99
N ARG A 50 6.72 -17.16 11.26
CA ARG A 50 7.89 -17.61 10.50
C ARG A 50 8.20 -16.70 9.31
N LEU A 51 7.20 -16.29 8.54
CA LEU A 51 7.38 -15.31 7.47
C LEU A 51 7.84 -13.96 8.02
N SER A 52 7.29 -13.52 9.15
CA SER A 52 7.74 -12.31 9.82
C SER A 52 9.20 -12.41 10.25
N ALA A 53 9.62 -13.56 10.80
CA ALA A 53 11.02 -13.80 11.16
C ALA A 53 11.94 -13.70 9.93
N LEU A 54 11.58 -14.39 8.84
CA LEU A 54 12.35 -14.37 7.60
C LEU A 54 12.48 -12.95 7.01
N ILE A 55 11.35 -12.23 6.87
CA ILE A 55 11.34 -10.86 6.33
C ILE A 55 12.17 -9.93 7.21
N SER A 56 12.03 -10.03 8.53
CA SER A 56 12.76 -9.20 9.48
C SER A 56 14.25 -9.48 9.46
N PHE A 57 14.63 -10.75 9.35
CA PHE A 57 16.03 -11.16 9.21
C PHE A 57 16.64 -10.62 7.91
N LEU A 58 15.94 -10.72 6.79
CA LEU A 58 16.38 -10.14 5.52
C LEU A 58 16.55 -8.61 5.61
N ALA A 59 15.65 -7.91 6.31
CA ALA A 59 15.77 -6.47 6.53
C ALA A 59 17.01 -6.11 7.36
N VAL A 60 17.30 -6.87 8.41
CA VAL A 60 18.52 -6.70 9.22
C VAL A 60 19.78 -6.98 8.39
N ILE A 61 19.78 -8.06 7.58
CA ILE A 61 20.90 -8.35 6.67
C ILE A 61 21.13 -7.20 5.70
N GLN A 62 20.09 -6.67 5.05
CA GLN A 62 20.22 -5.53 4.13
C GLN A 62 20.87 -4.32 4.81
N GLN A 63 20.51 -4.07 6.07
CA GLN A 63 21.10 -2.97 6.84
C GLN A 63 22.58 -3.22 7.18
N LEU A 64 22.93 -4.45 7.57
CA LEU A 64 24.29 -4.82 7.96
C LEU A 64 25.25 -4.87 6.77
N THR A 65 24.81 -5.45 5.65
CA THR A 65 25.64 -5.58 4.43
C THR A 65 25.68 -4.30 3.62
N LYS A 66 24.81 -3.33 3.93
CA LYS A 66 24.53 -2.14 3.09
C LYS A 66 24.10 -2.50 1.66
N PHE A 67 23.73 -3.76 1.43
CA PHE A 67 23.22 -4.22 0.14
C PHE A 67 21.72 -4.04 0.11
N ASN A 68 21.26 -3.13 -0.76
CA ASN A 68 19.86 -3.00 -1.09
C ASN A 68 19.71 -3.17 -2.62
N PRO A 69 18.89 -4.11 -3.12
CA PRO A 69 18.72 -4.35 -4.55
C PRO A 69 18.17 -3.13 -5.32
N PHE A 70 17.70 -2.12 -4.60
CA PHE A 70 17.18 -0.87 -5.13
C PHE A 70 18.07 0.33 -4.78
N ASN A 71 19.31 0.09 -4.36
CA ASN A 71 20.34 1.10 -4.04
C ASN A 71 19.86 2.19 -3.04
N ALA A 72 19.21 1.76 -1.95
CA ALA A 72 18.67 2.67 -0.95
C ALA A 72 19.31 2.48 0.43
N PRO A 73 19.43 3.56 1.23
CA PRO A 73 20.21 3.57 2.48
C PRO A 73 19.52 2.87 3.67
N ILE A 74 18.25 2.48 3.51
CA ILE A 74 17.39 1.94 4.56
C ILE A 74 16.78 0.64 4.06
N PRO A 75 16.61 -0.40 4.91
CA PRO A 75 16.05 -1.67 4.49
C PRO A 75 14.57 -1.56 4.15
N TYR A 76 14.19 -2.25 3.09
CA TYR A 76 12.78 -2.47 2.74
C TYR A 76 12.54 -3.78 2.01
N VAL A 77 13.49 -4.72 2.06
CA VAL A 77 13.42 -6.06 1.44
C VAL A 77 12.95 -5.94 -0.01
N THR A 78 11.80 -6.52 -0.33
CA THR A 78 11.14 -6.46 -1.65
C THR A 78 9.89 -5.58 -1.64
N PHE A 79 9.66 -4.83 -0.55
CA PHE A 79 8.49 -3.96 -0.40
C PHE A 79 8.60 -2.65 -1.20
N GLY A 80 9.77 -2.33 -1.74
CA GLY A 80 10.02 -1.15 -2.58
C GLY A 80 9.95 0.21 -1.85
N ASN A 81 9.53 0.23 -0.58
CA ASN A 81 9.51 1.42 0.27
C ASN A 81 9.58 0.98 1.75
N PRO A 82 10.41 1.64 2.59
CA PRO A 82 10.52 1.30 4.02
C PRO A 82 9.21 1.49 4.78
N MET A 83 8.34 2.41 4.36
CA MET A 83 7.01 2.58 4.94
C MET A 83 6.14 1.33 4.75
N TYR A 84 6.18 0.69 3.58
CA TYR A 84 5.40 -0.52 3.32
C TYR A 84 5.91 -1.72 4.13
N LEU A 85 7.23 -1.86 4.28
CA LEU A 85 7.81 -2.86 5.19
C LEU A 85 7.37 -2.58 6.62
N GLY A 86 7.46 -1.33 7.07
CA GLY A 86 7.07 -0.93 8.43
C GLY A 86 5.59 -1.21 8.71
N ALA A 87 4.69 -0.86 7.78
CA ALA A 87 3.26 -1.14 7.90
C ALA A 87 2.96 -2.64 7.96
N TYR A 88 3.64 -3.44 7.14
CA TYR A 88 3.55 -4.90 7.17
C TYR A 88 3.98 -5.46 8.52
N LEU A 89 5.18 -5.09 9.00
CA LEU A 89 5.72 -5.53 10.30
C LEU A 89 4.82 -5.11 11.46
N ALA A 90 4.34 -3.86 11.46
CA ALA A 90 3.40 -3.36 12.45
C ALA A 90 2.12 -4.21 12.54
N ALA A 91 1.65 -4.74 11.40
CA ALA A 91 0.45 -5.57 11.33
C ALA A 91 0.67 -7.03 11.77
N VAL A 92 1.87 -7.59 11.57
CA VAL A 92 2.15 -9.01 11.84
C VAL A 92 2.88 -9.28 13.16
N LEU A 93 3.65 -8.32 13.69
CA LEU A 93 4.32 -8.46 14.99
C LEU A 93 3.38 -8.73 16.18
N PRO A 94 2.11 -8.26 16.19
CA PRO A 94 1.16 -8.62 17.23
C PRO A 94 0.96 -10.14 17.38
N PHE A 95 1.19 -10.95 16.34
CA PHE A 95 1.08 -12.40 16.43
C PHE A 95 2.19 -13.01 17.30
N SER A 96 3.42 -12.58 17.10
CA SER A 96 4.56 -13.00 17.92
C SER A 96 4.40 -12.50 19.35
N ALA A 97 3.98 -11.24 19.54
CA ALA A 97 3.69 -10.69 20.86
C ALA A 97 2.57 -11.45 21.59
N ASP A 98 1.55 -11.91 20.89
CA ASP A 98 0.45 -12.68 21.46
C ASP A 98 0.92 -13.98 22.10
N ILE A 99 1.81 -14.71 21.42
CA ILE A 99 2.43 -15.94 21.94
C ILE A 99 3.28 -15.63 23.18
N LEU A 100 4.12 -14.58 23.13
CA LEU A 100 4.97 -14.21 24.26
C LEU A 100 4.16 -13.81 25.50
N LEU A 101 3.07 -13.05 25.32
CA LEU A 101 2.20 -12.59 26.40
C LEU A 101 1.38 -13.72 27.03
N THR A 102 1.01 -14.73 26.23
CA THR A 102 0.19 -15.86 26.71
C THR A 102 1.02 -17.00 27.27
N HIS A 103 2.27 -17.19 26.81
CA HIS A 103 3.17 -18.22 27.33
C HIS A 103 3.48 -18.02 28.82
N ARG A 104 3.73 -16.78 29.25
CA ARG A 104 3.98 -16.43 30.66
C ARG A 104 2.82 -16.84 31.59
N ARG A 105 1.59 -16.88 31.06
CA ARG A 105 0.36 -17.15 31.82
C ARG A 105 0.05 -18.66 31.96
N LYS A 106 0.55 -19.49 31.05
CA LYS A 106 0.42 -20.96 31.15
C LYS A 106 1.38 -21.57 32.17
N ASN A 107 2.49 -20.88 32.45
CA ASN A 107 3.49 -21.30 33.44
C ASN A 107 3.29 -20.65 34.82
N GLU A 108 2.20 -19.88 35.03
CA GLU A 108 1.77 -19.52 36.39
C GLU A 108 1.21 -20.80 37.05
N PRO A 109 1.68 -21.21 38.23
CA PRO A 109 1.23 -22.44 38.87
C PRO A 109 -0.26 -22.33 39.22
N VAL A 110 -1.09 -23.17 38.60
CA VAL A 110 -2.47 -23.41 39.04
C VAL A 110 -2.40 -24.54 40.08
N GLY A 111 -2.21 -24.18 41.34
CA GLY A 111 -2.03 -25.14 42.43
C GLY A 111 -0.71 -25.93 42.37
N ASN A 112 -0.54 -26.86 43.32
CA ASN A 112 0.69 -27.65 43.57
C ASN A 112 1.02 -28.70 42.49
N ILE A 113 0.85 -28.40 41.21
CA ILE A 113 1.29 -29.29 40.12
C ILE A 113 2.45 -28.64 39.39
N PRO A 114 3.67 -29.21 39.43
CA PRO A 114 4.82 -28.66 38.73
C PRO A 114 4.59 -28.64 37.22
N ALA A 115 4.90 -27.49 36.60
CA ALA A 115 4.70 -27.19 35.18
C ALA A 115 5.45 -28.15 34.21
N SER A 116 6.34 -29.00 34.72
CA SER A 116 7.12 -29.97 33.96
C SER A 116 6.29 -31.14 33.40
N LEU A 117 5.08 -31.38 33.89
CA LEU A 117 4.24 -32.53 33.50
C LEU A 117 3.17 -32.23 32.43
N THR A 118 2.99 -30.97 32.02
CA THR A 118 1.90 -30.57 31.10
C THR A 118 2.36 -29.87 29.81
N ALA A 119 3.64 -29.52 29.69
CA ALA A 119 4.15 -28.82 28.52
C ALA A 119 4.56 -29.79 27.40
N SER A 120 3.74 -29.92 26.36
CA SER A 120 4.11 -30.64 25.14
C SER A 120 5.38 -30.02 24.49
N PRO A 121 6.36 -30.81 24.02
CA PRO A 121 7.62 -30.30 23.45
C PRO A 121 7.45 -29.33 22.27
N THR A 122 6.33 -29.41 21.55
CA THR A 122 5.96 -28.49 20.45
C THR A 122 5.63 -27.06 20.91
N SER A 123 5.29 -26.85 22.19
CA SER A 123 4.96 -25.54 22.75
C SER A 123 6.19 -24.66 23.00
N ASN A 124 7.37 -25.26 23.21
CA ASN A 124 8.61 -24.51 23.45
C ASN A 124 9.23 -24.02 22.13
N SER A 125 9.16 -24.82 21.06
CA SER A 125 9.70 -24.42 19.74
C SER A 125 9.03 -23.16 19.19
N ILE A 126 7.69 -23.07 19.24
CA ILE A 126 6.98 -21.89 18.73
C ILE A 126 7.23 -20.62 19.56
N TYR A 127 7.54 -20.77 20.86
CA TYR A 127 7.90 -19.64 21.72
C TYR A 127 9.21 -18.98 21.27
N TYR A 128 10.25 -19.78 20.99
CA TYR A 128 11.52 -19.26 20.49
C TYR A 128 11.40 -18.68 19.08
N GLU A 129 10.60 -19.31 18.20
CA GLU A 129 10.26 -18.73 16.89
C GLU A 129 9.57 -17.36 17.05
N ALA A 130 8.62 -17.24 17.97
CA ALA A 130 7.92 -15.98 18.26
C ALA A 130 8.86 -14.93 18.88
N PHE A 131 9.74 -15.34 19.79
CA PHE A 131 10.74 -14.44 20.40
C PHE A 131 11.68 -13.88 19.34
N PHE A 132 12.28 -14.74 18.53
CA PHE A 132 13.16 -14.34 17.43
C PHE A 132 12.42 -13.43 16.44
N SER A 133 11.22 -13.84 16.02
CA SER A 133 10.36 -13.05 15.12
C SER A 133 10.06 -11.66 15.69
N PHE A 134 9.71 -11.56 16.97
CA PHE A 134 9.39 -10.29 17.61
C PHE A 134 10.63 -9.41 17.79
N ALA A 135 11.74 -9.96 18.27
CA ALA A 135 12.98 -9.22 18.49
C ALA A 135 13.58 -8.70 17.17
N CYS A 136 13.79 -9.58 16.19
CA CYS A 136 14.27 -9.19 14.87
C CYS A 136 13.27 -8.29 14.16
N GLY A 137 11.96 -8.53 14.29
CA GLY A 137 10.94 -7.72 13.67
C GLY A 137 10.82 -6.32 14.26
N LEU A 138 10.98 -6.18 15.57
CA LEU A 138 11.07 -4.87 16.22
C LEU A 138 12.31 -4.13 15.73
N ALA A 139 13.47 -4.78 15.67
CA ALA A 139 14.68 -4.18 15.10
C ALA A 139 14.46 -3.73 13.64
N ALA A 140 13.92 -4.61 12.79
CA ALA A 140 13.60 -4.28 11.40
C ALA A 140 12.60 -3.13 11.28
N LEU A 141 11.56 -3.09 12.12
CA LEU A 141 10.59 -2.00 12.17
C LEU A 141 11.29 -0.67 12.49
N LEU A 142 12.16 -0.63 13.50
CA LEU A 142 12.94 0.55 13.87
C LEU A 142 13.91 1.00 12.77
N LEU A 143 14.48 0.04 12.04
CA LEU A 143 15.34 0.34 10.91
C LEU A 143 14.58 1.01 9.76
N THR A 144 13.26 0.80 9.63
CA THR A 144 12.47 1.48 8.57
C THR A 144 12.41 2.99 8.71
N ARG A 145 12.64 3.54 9.93
CA ARG A 145 12.51 4.98 10.23
C ARG A 145 11.14 5.57 9.84
N SER A 146 10.10 4.75 9.79
CA SER A 146 8.75 5.16 9.39
C SER A 146 7.89 5.53 10.60
N GLN A 147 7.71 6.83 10.82
CA GLN A 147 6.84 7.36 11.90
C GLN A 147 5.42 6.80 11.84
N SER A 148 4.86 6.68 10.63
CA SER A 148 3.53 6.12 10.40
C SER A 148 3.43 4.64 10.79
N ALA A 149 4.50 3.86 10.60
CA ALA A 149 4.54 2.46 11.01
C ALA A 149 4.64 2.32 12.53
N TYR A 150 5.37 3.21 13.21
CA TYR A 150 5.44 3.23 14.67
C TYR A 150 4.08 3.57 15.30
N LEU A 151 3.36 4.54 14.73
CA LEU A 151 2.00 4.86 15.16
C LEU A 151 1.07 3.65 15.04
N GLY A 152 1.11 2.96 13.89
CA GLY A 152 0.34 1.74 13.68
C GLY A 152 0.71 0.63 14.66
N PHE A 153 2.00 0.33 14.81
CA PHE A 153 2.48 -0.71 15.73
C PHE A 153 2.07 -0.44 17.17
N ALA A 154 2.15 0.81 17.61
CA ALA A 154 1.79 1.15 18.98
C ALA A 154 0.27 1.09 19.22
N ALA A 155 -0.56 1.47 18.25
CA ALA A 155 -2.01 1.26 18.32
C ALA A 155 -2.35 -0.25 18.43
N ALA A 156 -1.68 -1.07 17.63
CA ALA A 156 -1.83 -2.52 17.64
C ALA A 156 -1.41 -3.15 18.99
N MET A 157 -0.25 -2.77 19.50
CA MET A 157 0.26 -3.26 20.78
C MET A 157 -0.58 -2.77 21.96
N SER A 158 -1.06 -1.52 21.94
CA SER A 158 -1.98 -0.99 22.96
C SER A 158 -3.25 -1.83 23.04
N TYR A 159 -3.85 -2.14 21.89
CA TYR A 159 -5.03 -3.01 21.81
C TYR A 159 -4.73 -4.43 22.30
N LEU A 160 -3.61 -5.02 21.88
CA LEU A 160 -3.24 -6.37 22.28
C LEU A 160 -2.99 -6.47 23.79
N LEU A 161 -2.24 -5.53 24.36
CA LEU A 161 -1.98 -5.46 25.80
C LEU A 161 -3.26 -5.24 26.59
N PHE A 162 -4.18 -4.40 26.11
CA PHE A 162 -5.51 -4.22 26.70
C PHE A 162 -6.31 -5.52 26.74
N LYS A 163 -6.18 -6.37 25.71
CA LYS A 163 -6.86 -7.66 25.65
C LYS A 163 -6.18 -8.77 26.45
N ARG A 164 -4.85 -8.72 26.62
CA ARG A 164 -4.07 -9.80 27.22
C ARG A 164 -3.67 -9.59 28.68
N THR A 165 -3.52 -8.35 29.12
CA THR A 165 -3.04 -8.03 30.47
C THR A 165 -4.17 -7.55 31.37
N LYS A 166 -4.09 -7.86 32.68
CA LYS A 166 -4.99 -7.30 33.71
C LYS A 166 -4.52 -5.93 34.23
N LYS A 167 -3.45 -5.36 33.65
CA LYS A 167 -2.86 -4.09 34.09
C LYS A 167 -3.83 -2.94 33.84
N SER A 168 -3.66 -1.83 34.58
CA SER A 168 -4.52 -0.66 34.44
C SER A 168 -4.47 -0.12 33.00
N LYS A 169 -5.65 0.23 32.46
CA LYS A 169 -5.80 0.78 31.11
C LYS A 169 -4.92 2.02 30.91
N ALA A 170 -4.80 2.85 31.96
CA ALA A 170 -3.95 4.03 31.98
C ALA A 170 -2.45 3.69 31.81
N LEU A 171 -1.94 2.64 32.47
CA LEU A 171 -0.54 2.26 32.38
C LEU A 171 -0.17 1.71 30.99
N ILE A 172 -1.08 0.99 30.34
CA ILE A 172 -0.88 0.49 28.97
C ILE A 172 -0.82 1.65 27.96
N ILE A 173 -1.71 2.64 28.11
CA ILE A 173 -1.73 3.84 27.26
C ILE A 173 -0.48 4.68 27.51
N LEU A 174 -0.07 4.88 28.77
CA LEU A 174 1.13 5.63 29.13
C LEU A 174 2.41 4.96 28.62
N THR A 175 2.55 3.65 28.76
CA THR A 175 3.73 2.92 28.27
C THR A 175 3.79 2.88 26.74
N SER A 176 2.67 2.65 26.07
CA SER A 176 2.61 2.69 24.61
C SER A 176 2.86 4.11 24.09
N GLY A 177 2.30 5.13 24.74
CA GLY A 177 2.55 6.53 24.46
C GLY A 177 4.02 6.92 24.66
N ALA A 178 4.65 6.49 25.75
CA ALA A 178 6.07 6.72 26.02
C ALA A 178 6.98 6.01 25.02
N VAL A 179 6.63 4.78 24.60
CA VAL A 179 7.35 4.07 23.54
C VAL A 179 7.20 4.82 22.22
N ILE A 180 5.99 5.24 21.82
CA ILE A 180 5.80 6.08 20.62
C ILE A 180 6.65 7.34 20.74
N LEU A 181 6.60 8.05 21.87
CA LEU A 181 7.33 9.30 22.07
C LEU A 181 8.83 9.09 21.98
N ALA A 182 9.36 8.00 22.55
CA ALA A 182 10.77 7.63 22.47
C ALA A 182 11.17 7.25 21.04
N LEU A 183 10.34 6.49 20.32
CA LEU A 183 10.59 6.12 18.92
C LEU A 183 10.51 7.33 17.99
N LEU A 184 9.59 8.24 18.23
CA LEU A 184 9.49 9.53 17.55
C LEU A 184 10.73 10.38 17.88
N TYR A 185 11.10 10.53 19.15
CA TYR A 185 12.28 11.28 19.57
C TYR A 185 13.57 10.77 18.91
N PHE A 186 13.80 9.44 18.93
CA PHE A 186 14.95 8.84 18.26
C PHE A 186 14.92 9.04 16.73
N SER A 187 13.74 9.15 16.14
CA SER A 187 13.56 9.43 14.70
C SER A 187 13.69 10.92 14.36
N PHE A 188 13.42 11.83 15.30
CA PHE A 188 13.48 13.28 15.10
C PHE A 188 14.86 13.88 15.43
N PHE A 189 15.50 13.43 16.50
CA PHE A 189 16.65 14.15 17.09
C PHE A 189 18.01 13.49 16.87
N LYS A 190 18.08 12.18 16.59
CA LYS A 190 19.39 11.49 16.47
C LYS A 190 19.99 11.49 15.07
N THR A 191 19.22 11.85 14.04
CA THR A 191 19.71 11.81 12.64
C THR A 191 20.27 13.12 12.11
N GLY A 192 20.08 14.27 12.79
CA GLY A 192 20.69 15.56 12.39
C GLY A 192 20.38 16.01 10.95
N ASP A 193 19.39 15.40 10.30
CA ASP A 193 19.26 15.44 8.85
C ASP A 193 18.23 16.50 8.44
N SER A 194 18.71 17.60 7.88
CA SER A 194 17.91 18.72 7.36
C SER A 194 16.86 18.28 6.31
N GLY A 195 17.02 17.10 5.72
CA GLY A 195 16.08 16.47 4.80
C GLY A 195 14.71 16.09 5.38
N TYR A 196 14.56 15.99 6.71
CA TYR A 196 13.28 15.62 7.34
C TYR A 196 12.27 16.78 7.41
N SER A 197 12.76 18.02 7.56
CA SER A 197 11.93 19.24 7.50
C SER A 197 11.18 19.35 6.15
N ASN A 198 11.87 18.97 5.06
CA ASN A 198 11.31 18.92 3.71
C ASN A 198 10.20 17.87 3.56
N SER A 199 10.20 16.77 4.31
CA SER A 199 9.18 15.71 4.20
C SER A 199 7.83 16.15 4.75
N SER A 200 7.82 16.80 5.93
CA SER A 200 6.59 17.29 6.55
C SER A 200 6.00 18.47 5.76
N VAL A 201 6.84 19.38 5.27
CA VAL A 201 6.41 20.48 4.39
C VAL A 201 5.81 19.94 3.09
N ARG A 202 6.44 18.94 2.45
CA ARG A 202 5.85 18.27 1.27
C ARG A 202 4.49 17.65 1.57
N ARG A 203 4.32 16.93 2.68
CA ARG A 203 3.02 16.35 3.07
C ARG A 203 1.96 17.44 3.27
N MET A 204 2.32 18.57 3.87
CA MET A 204 1.39 19.70 4.02
C MET A 204 0.94 20.24 2.66
N ASN A 205 1.85 20.35 1.68
CA ASN A 205 1.51 20.74 0.32
C ASN A 205 0.58 19.72 -0.35
N TYR A 206 0.81 18.42 -0.10
CA TYR A 206 -0.06 17.34 -0.60
C TYR A 206 -1.47 17.46 -0.03
N TYR A 207 -1.60 17.76 1.26
CA TYR A 207 -2.89 17.94 1.92
C TYR A 207 -3.62 19.19 1.44
N ARG A 208 -2.92 20.32 1.31
CA ARG A 208 -3.50 21.56 0.76
C ARG A 208 -4.02 21.35 -0.66
N THR A 209 -3.23 20.69 -1.52
CA THR A 209 -3.65 20.33 -2.88
C THR A 209 -4.85 19.38 -2.89
N SER A 210 -4.83 18.37 -2.01
CA SER A 210 -5.95 17.42 -1.85
C SER A 210 -7.24 18.11 -1.41
N LEU A 211 -7.16 19.13 -0.54
CA LEU A 211 -8.32 19.89 -0.12
C LEU A 211 -8.93 20.68 -1.28
N GLU A 212 -8.12 21.20 -2.21
CA GLU A 212 -8.65 21.83 -3.43
C GLU A 212 -9.37 20.81 -4.33
N MET A 213 -8.86 19.58 -4.46
CA MET A 213 -9.57 18.50 -5.17
C MET A 213 -10.94 18.20 -4.54
N LEU A 214 -10.97 18.11 -3.20
CA LEU A 214 -12.18 17.82 -2.44
C LEU A 214 -13.22 18.94 -2.52
N LYS A 215 -12.79 20.21 -2.47
CA LYS A 215 -13.68 21.37 -2.61
C LYS A 215 -14.40 21.38 -3.95
N GLU A 216 -13.71 20.99 -5.01
CA GLU A 216 -14.25 21.01 -6.37
C GLU A 216 -15.11 19.78 -6.69
N ASN A 217 -14.76 18.60 -6.16
CA ASN A 217 -15.45 17.34 -6.44
C ASN A 217 -15.87 16.59 -5.15
N PRO A 218 -16.72 17.18 -4.29
CA PRO A 218 -16.99 16.62 -2.96
C PRO A 218 -17.73 15.28 -2.97
N LEU A 219 -18.64 15.08 -3.92
CA LEU A 219 -19.49 13.89 -3.95
C LEU A 219 -18.88 12.73 -4.74
N THR A 220 -18.27 13.03 -5.88
CA THR A 220 -17.77 12.04 -6.85
C THR A 220 -16.27 11.82 -6.76
N GLY A 221 -15.52 12.78 -6.21
CA GLY A 221 -14.07 12.82 -6.34
C GLY A 221 -13.62 13.05 -7.78
N VAL A 222 -12.30 12.94 -8.00
CA VAL A 222 -11.66 13.09 -9.31
C VAL A 222 -11.59 11.77 -10.11
N GLY A 223 -12.20 10.70 -9.61
CA GLY A 223 -12.20 9.35 -10.18
C GLY A 223 -11.07 8.46 -9.62
N ALA A 224 -11.36 7.16 -9.53
CA ALA A 224 -10.42 6.17 -8.98
C ALA A 224 -9.13 6.07 -9.80
N GLY A 225 -7.97 6.21 -9.14
CA GLY A 225 -6.65 6.22 -9.77
C GLY A 225 -6.22 7.54 -10.41
N ASN A 226 -7.05 8.59 -10.35
CA ASN A 226 -6.77 9.87 -11.02
C ASN A 226 -6.15 10.93 -10.10
N TYR A 227 -5.84 10.60 -8.84
CA TYR A 227 -5.26 11.57 -7.89
C TYR A 227 -4.00 12.24 -8.45
N ARG A 228 -3.03 11.43 -8.90
CA ARG A 228 -1.75 11.93 -9.44
C ARG A 228 -1.95 12.76 -10.70
N GLY A 229 -2.82 12.29 -11.60
CA GLY A 229 -3.05 12.94 -12.90
C GLY A 229 -3.64 14.34 -12.78
N ASN A 230 -4.41 14.58 -11.74
CA ASN A 230 -5.01 15.89 -11.45
C ASN A 230 -4.13 16.78 -10.56
N TYR A 231 -3.10 16.23 -9.91
CA TYR A 231 -2.37 16.90 -8.85
C TYR A 231 -1.80 18.26 -9.24
N ALA A 232 -1.15 18.37 -10.40
CA ALA A 232 -0.51 19.63 -10.81
C ALA A 232 -1.50 20.78 -10.95
N SER A 233 -2.69 20.54 -11.53
CA SER A 233 -3.73 21.57 -11.68
C SER A 233 -4.23 22.10 -10.34
N TYR A 234 -4.49 21.20 -9.40
CA TYR A 234 -4.95 21.58 -8.06
C TYR A 234 -3.84 22.18 -7.19
N ARG A 235 -2.57 21.82 -7.43
CA ARG A 235 -1.42 22.46 -6.77
C ARG A 235 -1.34 23.94 -7.12
N LEU A 236 -1.49 24.28 -8.40
CA LEU A 236 -1.51 25.66 -8.87
C LEU A 236 -2.72 26.43 -8.29
N LYS A 237 -3.89 25.79 -8.25
CA LYS A 237 -5.07 26.37 -7.60
C LYS A 237 -4.86 26.64 -6.10
N ALA A 238 -4.06 25.80 -5.43
CA ALA A 238 -3.67 26.01 -4.04
C ALA A 238 -2.56 27.07 -3.85
N GLY A 239 -2.04 27.67 -4.93
CA GLY A 239 -0.95 28.66 -4.87
C GLY A 239 0.35 28.09 -4.31
N LEU A 240 0.62 26.81 -4.55
CA LEU A 240 1.77 26.11 -3.98
C LEU A 240 2.93 26.02 -4.96
N PRO A 241 4.18 26.11 -4.47
CA PRO A 241 5.33 26.10 -5.35
C PRO A 241 5.57 24.75 -6.02
N TYR A 242 6.36 24.73 -7.09
CA TYR A 242 6.63 23.55 -7.87
C TYR A 242 7.29 22.47 -7.02
N HIS A 243 6.67 21.31 -7.07
CA HIS A 243 7.28 20.07 -6.65
C HIS A 243 6.69 18.94 -7.49
N MET A 244 7.41 17.82 -7.57
CA MET A 244 6.96 16.66 -8.32
C MET A 244 5.59 16.19 -7.80
N SER A 245 4.67 15.92 -8.71
CA SER A 245 3.34 15.41 -8.38
C SER A 245 3.45 14.04 -7.69
N PRO A 246 2.98 13.89 -6.43
CA PRO A 246 3.06 12.64 -5.71
C PRO A 246 2.07 11.62 -6.30
N GLN A 247 2.43 10.34 -6.21
CA GLN A 247 1.52 9.28 -6.63
C GLN A 247 0.30 9.14 -5.69
N TRP A 248 0.47 9.50 -4.42
CA TRP A 248 -0.54 9.33 -3.37
C TRP A 248 -0.56 10.54 -2.44
N ALA A 249 -1.67 10.76 -1.74
CA ALA A 249 -1.83 11.90 -0.83
C ALA A 249 -0.99 11.81 0.46
N HIS A 250 -0.29 10.69 0.69
CA HIS A 250 0.36 10.37 1.96
C HIS A 250 -0.60 10.26 3.17
N CYS A 251 -1.90 10.10 2.91
CA CYS A 251 -2.94 9.75 3.86
C CYS A 251 -4.02 9.00 3.07
N ASP A 252 -4.25 7.71 3.32
CA ASP A 252 -5.19 6.92 2.51
C ASP A 252 -6.63 7.42 2.65
N ILE A 253 -7.03 7.90 3.84
CA ILE A 253 -8.38 8.44 4.05
C ILE A 253 -8.60 9.64 3.12
N LEU A 254 -7.68 10.60 3.16
CA LEU A 254 -7.74 11.78 2.30
C LEU A 254 -7.68 11.39 0.82
N HIS A 255 -6.80 10.46 0.46
CA HIS A 255 -6.68 9.97 -0.90
C HIS A 255 -7.98 9.34 -1.42
N PHE A 256 -8.62 8.45 -0.64
CA PHE A 256 -9.89 7.83 -1.02
C PHE A 256 -11.01 8.86 -1.13
N ILE A 257 -11.04 9.88 -0.27
CA ILE A 257 -11.99 10.98 -0.37
C ILE A 257 -11.77 11.78 -1.66
N CYS A 258 -10.52 12.10 -2.01
CA CYS A 258 -10.21 12.82 -3.24
C CYS A 258 -10.58 12.03 -4.50
N GLU A 259 -10.32 10.72 -4.52
CA GLU A 259 -10.58 9.90 -5.72
C GLU A 259 -12.05 9.47 -5.85
N LEU A 260 -12.70 9.11 -4.74
CA LEU A 260 -14.03 8.48 -4.75
C LEU A 260 -15.16 9.42 -4.31
N GLY A 261 -14.81 10.59 -3.76
CA GLY A 261 -15.74 11.49 -3.10
C GLY A 261 -16.22 10.97 -1.73
N ILE A 262 -16.86 11.87 -0.99
CA ILE A 262 -17.26 11.63 0.41
C ILE A 262 -18.24 10.45 0.51
N PHE A 263 -19.16 10.29 -0.42
CA PHE A 263 -20.18 9.23 -0.36
C PHE A 263 -19.55 7.82 -0.41
N ARG A 264 -18.71 7.56 -1.42
CA ARG A 264 -18.07 6.24 -1.58
C ARG A 264 -16.99 6.01 -0.52
N ALA A 265 -16.24 7.05 -0.15
CA ALA A 265 -15.30 6.96 0.97
C ALA A 265 -16.01 6.63 2.29
N SER A 266 -17.22 7.14 2.51
CA SER A 266 -18.03 6.81 3.69
C SER A 266 -18.45 5.35 3.73
N LEU A 267 -18.74 4.72 2.58
CA LEU A 267 -19.04 3.28 2.52
C LEU A 267 -17.82 2.42 2.88
N ILE A 268 -16.62 2.83 2.45
CA ILE A 268 -15.35 2.19 2.88
C ILE A 268 -15.17 2.38 4.38
N PHE A 269 -15.37 3.59 4.88
CA PHE A 269 -15.26 3.90 6.31
C PHE A 269 -16.24 3.07 7.15
N LEU A 270 -17.49 2.94 6.73
CA LEU A 270 -18.48 2.08 7.38
C LEU A 270 -18.04 0.62 7.41
N PHE A 271 -17.51 0.09 6.30
CA PHE A 271 -16.94 -1.26 6.28
C PHE A 271 -15.82 -1.42 7.32
N VAL A 272 -14.84 -0.52 7.33
CA VAL A 272 -13.75 -0.52 8.32
C VAL A 272 -14.30 -0.44 9.75
N LEU A 273 -15.30 0.41 9.98
CA LEU A 273 -15.95 0.58 11.27
C LEU A 273 -16.62 -0.71 11.73
N THR A 274 -17.30 -1.46 10.85
CA THR A 274 -17.90 -2.75 11.23
C THR A 274 -16.86 -3.76 11.71
N VAL A 275 -15.70 -3.84 11.05
CA VAL A 275 -14.59 -4.71 11.46
C VAL A 275 -14.03 -4.27 12.82
N LEU A 276 -13.85 -2.96 13.02
CA LEU A 276 -13.35 -2.39 14.27
C LEU A 276 -14.31 -2.56 15.44
N LEU A 277 -15.61 -2.48 15.22
CA LEU A 277 -16.62 -2.61 16.26
C LEU A 277 -16.98 -4.06 16.60
N LYS A 278 -16.71 -5.02 15.69
CA LYS A 278 -16.94 -6.45 15.93
C LYS A 278 -16.24 -6.89 17.23
N LYS A 279 -17.01 -7.39 18.19
CA LYS A 279 -16.45 -8.00 19.41
C LYS A 279 -15.74 -9.29 19.02
N THR A 280 -14.49 -9.44 19.48
CA THR A 280 -13.66 -10.60 19.14
C THR A 280 -13.26 -11.36 20.41
N PRO A 281 -13.27 -12.71 20.38
CA PRO A 281 -12.70 -13.52 21.44
C PRO A 281 -11.18 -13.26 21.56
N PRO A 282 -10.56 -13.61 22.70
CA PRO A 282 -9.14 -13.37 22.91
C PRO A 282 -8.25 -14.00 21.84
N GLU A 283 -8.63 -15.14 21.27
CA GLU A 283 -7.87 -15.85 20.24
C GLU A 283 -7.69 -15.04 18.95
N LEU A 284 -8.64 -14.14 18.64
CA LEU A 284 -8.61 -13.28 17.46
C LEU A 284 -7.97 -11.90 17.73
N ALA A 285 -7.50 -11.65 18.94
CA ALA A 285 -6.84 -10.41 19.32
C ALA A 285 -5.67 -9.99 18.39
N PRO A 286 -4.73 -10.87 17.98
CA PRO A 286 -3.64 -10.47 17.10
C PRO A 286 -4.11 -10.03 15.69
N TYR A 287 -5.17 -10.63 15.14
CA TYR A 287 -5.75 -10.19 13.86
C TYR A 287 -6.31 -8.78 13.94
N LYS A 288 -7.07 -8.50 15.01
CA LYS A 288 -7.65 -7.17 15.23
C LYS A 288 -6.59 -6.12 15.55
N ALA A 289 -5.54 -6.49 16.28
CA ALA A 289 -4.34 -5.67 16.45
C ALA A 289 -3.71 -5.34 15.10
N GLY A 290 -3.55 -6.33 14.22
CA GLY A 290 -3.02 -6.13 12.87
C GLY A 290 -3.86 -5.19 12.00
N VAL A 291 -5.19 -5.32 12.06
CA VAL A 291 -6.13 -4.38 11.39
C VAL A 291 -5.96 -2.96 11.95
N MET A 292 -5.86 -2.81 13.27
CA MET A 292 -5.60 -1.51 13.90
C MET A 292 -4.26 -0.92 13.46
N ALA A 293 -3.21 -1.74 13.32
CA ALA A 293 -1.92 -1.28 12.83
C ALA A 293 -2.04 -0.59 11.47
N LEU A 294 -2.69 -1.27 10.51
CA LEU A 294 -2.82 -0.78 9.14
C LEU A 294 -3.68 0.49 9.08
N ILE A 295 -4.79 0.55 9.84
CA ILE A 295 -5.66 1.71 9.89
C ILE A 295 -4.92 2.92 10.48
N PHE A 296 -4.23 2.76 11.61
CA PHE A 296 -3.51 3.88 12.24
C PHE A 296 -2.30 4.33 11.41
N THR A 297 -1.61 3.41 10.73
CA THR A 297 -0.58 3.78 9.74
C THR A 297 -1.18 4.58 8.58
N SER A 298 -2.39 4.23 8.13
CA SER A 298 -3.06 4.89 7.00
C SER A 298 -3.47 6.35 7.25
N LEU A 299 -3.49 6.80 8.51
CA LEU A 299 -3.77 8.19 8.87
C LEU A 299 -2.67 9.16 8.41
N THR A 300 -1.43 8.68 8.30
CA THR A 300 -0.25 9.52 7.99
C THR A 300 0.64 8.92 6.90
N ALA A 301 0.16 7.83 6.29
CA ALA A 301 0.80 7.15 5.18
C ALA A 301 -0.26 6.45 4.34
N PHE A 302 0.17 5.51 3.51
CA PHE A 302 -0.63 4.98 2.42
C PHE A 302 -0.48 3.44 2.27
N PRO A 303 -0.63 2.65 3.37
CA PRO A 303 -0.47 1.20 3.31
C PRO A 303 -1.49 0.54 2.39
N PHE A 304 -2.65 1.13 2.12
CA PHE A 304 -3.64 0.55 1.21
C PHE A 304 -3.32 0.77 -0.28
N GLN A 305 -2.19 1.40 -0.60
CA GLN A 305 -1.65 1.50 -1.96
C GLN A 305 -0.78 0.30 -2.34
N ARG A 306 -0.39 -0.53 -1.37
CA ARG A 306 0.44 -1.70 -1.59
C ARG A 306 -0.36 -2.98 -1.45
N ILE A 307 -0.22 -3.86 -2.44
CA ILE A 307 -0.92 -5.15 -2.51
C ILE A 307 -0.67 -5.99 -1.25
N SER A 308 0.57 -6.09 -0.77
CA SER A 308 0.91 -6.93 0.40
C SER A 308 0.15 -6.56 1.67
N THR A 309 -0.04 -5.26 1.94
CA THR A 309 -0.74 -4.75 3.12
C THR A 309 -2.27 -4.74 2.93
N VAL A 310 -2.77 -4.51 1.71
CA VAL A 310 -4.21 -4.62 1.43
C VAL A 310 -4.70 -6.06 1.60
N TYR A 311 -3.99 -7.04 1.05
CA TYR A 311 -4.34 -8.46 1.22
C TYR A 311 -4.33 -8.86 2.70
N LEU A 312 -3.32 -8.43 3.48
CA LEU A 312 -3.30 -8.67 4.93
C LEU A 312 -4.53 -8.10 5.62
N PHE A 313 -4.90 -6.85 5.32
CA PHE A 313 -6.08 -6.21 5.91
C PHE A 313 -7.35 -7.02 5.65
N PHE A 314 -7.58 -7.47 4.41
CA PHE A 314 -8.78 -8.23 4.07
C PHE A 314 -8.78 -9.66 4.63
N ILE A 315 -7.62 -10.33 4.70
CA ILE A 315 -7.51 -11.64 5.36
C ILE A 315 -7.85 -11.50 6.85
N PHE A 316 -7.23 -10.54 7.55
CA PHE A 316 -7.47 -10.34 8.98
C PHE A 316 -8.92 -9.91 9.24
N SER A 317 -9.46 -8.99 8.45
CA SER A 317 -10.86 -8.58 8.52
C SER A 317 -11.81 -9.74 8.27
N GLY A 318 -11.47 -10.64 7.33
CA GLY A 318 -12.27 -11.82 7.02
C GLY A 318 -12.32 -12.80 8.20
N ILE A 319 -11.19 -13.02 8.87
CA ILE A 319 -11.12 -13.86 10.07
C ILE A 319 -11.93 -13.23 11.22
N ILE A 320 -11.83 -11.92 11.43
CA ILE A 320 -12.58 -11.18 12.45
C ILE A 320 -14.09 -11.27 12.20
N MET A 321 -14.50 -11.18 10.94
CA MET A 321 -15.91 -11.17 10.52
C MET A 321 -16.45 -12.57 10.23
N ARG A 322 -15.71 -13.63 10.58
CA ARG A 322 -16.12 -15.01 10.34
C ARG A 322 -17.40 -15.32 11.13
N ASP A 323 -18.35 -15.95 10.46
CA ASP A 323 -19.58 -16.44 11.07
C ASP A 323 -19.33 -17.83 11.69
N GLU A 324 -19.67 -17.98 12.97
CA GLU A 324 -19.49 -19.22 13.73
C GLU A 324 -20.57 -20.26 13.40
N ASN A 325 -21.72 -19.83 12.87
CA ASN A 325 -22.90 -20.68 12.64
C ASN A 325 -23.02 -21.24 11.21
N ASN A 326 -21.98 -21.12 10.39
CA ASN A 326 -22.15 -21.31 8.95
C ASN A 326 -21.97 -22.77 8.50
N GLU A 327 -23.08 -23.52 8.44
CA GLU A 327 -23.21 -24.84 7.78
C GLU A 327 -23.20 -24.71 6.23
N ASP A 328 -22.15 -24.12 5.68
CA ASP A 328 -22.13 -23.75 4.27
C ASP A 328 -21.42 -24.81 3.39
N GLU A 329 -21.75 -26.10 3.57
CA GLU A 329 -21.31 -27.16 2.64
C GLU A 329 -21.88 -26.93 1.22
N LYS A 330 -23.10 -26.38 1.12
CA LYS A 330 -23.84 -26.16 -0.13
C LYS A 330 -23.09 -25.29 -1.15
N TYR A 331 -22.26 -24.35 -0.70
CA TYR A 331 -21.52 -23.43 -1.58
C TYR A 331 -20.03 -23.75 -1.69
N ARG A 332 -19.56 -24.88 -1.16
CA ARG A 332 -18.14 -25.25 -1.15
C ARG A 332 -17.56 -25.36 -2.56
N SER A 333 -18.30 -25.96 -3.49
CA SER A 333 -17.89 -26.11 -4.89
C SER A 333 -17.85 -24.76 -5.62
N VAL A 334 -18.85 -23.90 -5.41
CA VAL A 334 -18.90 -22.55 -6.00
C VAL A 334 -17.72 -21.70 -5.49
N LYS A 335 -17.40 -21.76 -4.19
CA LYS A 335 -16.25 -21.07 -3.60
C LYS A 335 -14.92 -21.54 -4.20
N LYS A 336 -14.76 -22.84 -4.44
CA LYS A 336 -13.57 -23.40 -5.11
C LYS A 336 -13.44 -22.92 -6.56
N ILE A 337 -14.53 -22.99 -7.33
CA ILE A 337 -14.54 -22.53 -8.74
C ILE A 337 -14.21 -21.03 -8.80
N ALA A 338 -14.81 -20.21 -7.93
CA ALA A 338 -14.51 -18.79 -7.85
C ALA A 338 -13.05 -18.52 -7.47
N ALA A 339 -12.49 -19.28 -6.53
CA ALA A 339 -11.08 -19.15 -6.15
C ALA A 339 -10.15 -19.53 -7.31
N ILE A 340 -10.45 -20.61 -8.05
CA ILE A 340 -9.68 -21.02 -9.24
C ILE A 340 -9.77 -19.94 -10.32
N ALA A 341 -10.97 -19.44 -10.60
CA ALA A 341 -11.17 -18.37 -11.59
C ALA A 341 -10.40 -17.09 -11.22
N LEU A 342 -10.46 -16.66 -9.96
CA LEU A 342 -9.70 -15.51 -9.45
C LEU A 342 -8.19 -15.73 -9.54
N SER A 343 -7.73 -16.95 -9.23
CA SER A 343 -6.31 -17.31 -9.28
C SER A 343 -5.79 -17.35 -10.72
N LEU A 344 -6.60 -17.89 -11.65
CA LEU A 344 -6.27 -17.91 -13.07
C LEU A 344 -6.25 -16.50 -13.65
N ALA A 345 -7.24 -15.65 -13.32
CA ALA A 345 -7.24 -14.25 -13.70
C ALA A 345 -5.98 -13.53 -13.19
N ALA A 346 -5.59 -13.79 -11.93
CA ALA A 346 -4.36 -13.25 -11.34
C ALA A 346 -3.11 -13.65 -12.10
N PHE A 347 -3.03 -14.94 -12.45
CA PHE A 347 -1.90 -15.49 -13.15
C PHE A 347 -1.79 -14.93 -14.58
N ILE A 348 -2.90 -14.89 -15.32
CA ILE A 348 -2.95 -14.32 -16.68
C ILE A 348 -2.47 -12.88 -16.68
N TYR A 349 -2.86 -12.07 -15.71
CA TYR A 349 -2.35 -10.72 -15.65
C TYR A 349 -0.92 -10.60 -15.16
N ALA A 350 -0.47 -11.42 -14.22
CA ALA A 350 0.93 -11.42 -13.87
C ALA A 350 1.78 -11.64 -15.14
N LEU A 351 1.30 -12.49 -16.07
CA LEU A 351 1.91 -12.68 -17.39
C LEU A 351 1.76 -11.44 -18.29
N VAL A 352 0.57 -10.85 -18.44
CA VAL A 352 0.36 -9.64 -19.27
C VAL A 352 1.17 -8.45 -18.75
N PHE A 353 1.19 -8.25 -17.44
CA PHE A 353 1.97 -7.22 -16.76
C PHE A 353 3.47 -7.47 -16.97
N ALA A 354 3.96 -8.70 -16.74
CA ALA A 354 5.36 -9.05 -16.98
C ALA A 354 5.74 -8.85 -18.45
N TYR A 355 4.90 -9.25 -19.39
CA TYR A 355 5.08 -9.01 -20.82
C TYR A 355 5.17 -7.51 -21.14
N SER A 356 4.28 -6.70 -20.56
CA SER A 356 4.27 -5.26 -20.76
C SER A 356 5.52 -4.59 -20.19
N GLN A 357 5.93 -4.98 -18.98
CA GLN A 357 7.16 -4.48 -18.34
C GLN A 357 8.41 -4.89 -19.13
N LEU A 358 8.46 -6.11 -19.65
CA LEU A 358 9.56 -6.59 -20.49
C LEU A 358 9.68 -5.77 -21.78
N ASN A 359 8.55 -5.51 -22.45
CA ASN A 359 8.54 -4.69 -23.67
C ASN A 359 8.86 -3.22 -23.38
N TRP A 360 8.39 -2.67 -22.25
CA TRP A 360 8.75 -1.31 -21.84
C TRP A 360 10.25 -1.19 -21.57
N LYS A 361 10.84 -2.12 -20.81
CA LYS A 361 12.30 -2.16 -20.56
C LYS A 361 13.10 -2.36 -21.84
N LYS A 362 12.60 -3.19 -22.77
CA LYS A 362 13.20 -3.36 -24.10
C LYS A 362 13.18 -2.04 -24.88
N GLY A 363 12.05 -1.33 -24.87
CA GLY A 363 11.91 -0.03 -25.53
C GLY A 363 12.86 1.03 -24.97
N GLU A 364 13.00 1.11 -23.64
CA GLU A 364 13.97 2.01 -22.98
C GLU A 364 15.39 1.74 -23.50
N LYS A 365 15.84 0.48 -23.47
CA LYS A 365 17.17 0.08 -23.96
C LYS A 365 17.38 0.39 -25.44
N LEU A 366 16.37 0.15 -26.28
CA LEU A 366 16.43 0.47 -27.72
C LEU A 366 16.56 1.98 -27.94
N LEU A 367 15.87 2.79 -27.13
CA LEU A 367 15.92 4.24 -27.23
C LEU A 367 17.27 4.80 -26.77
N GLU A 368 17.87 4.22 -25.72
CA GLU A 368 19.22 4.52 -25.25
C GLU A 368 20.27 4.19 -26.33
N ASN A 369 20.07 3.10 -27.07
CA ASN A 369 20.96 2.66 -28.15
C ASN A 369 20.74 3.43 -29.48
N GLY A 370 19.83 4.41 -29.53
CA GLY A 370 19.60 5.20 -30.74
C GLY A 370 18.71 4.54 -31.79
N SER A 371 17.89 3.55 -31.42
CA SER A 371 16.93 2.85 -32.30
C SER A 371 15.47 3.27 -32.00
N PRO A 372 15.05 4.53 -32.32
CA PRO A 372 13.76 5.06 -31.89
C PRO A 372 12.55 4.39 -32.55
N ARG A 373 12.65 3.91 -33.79
CA ARG A 373 11.55 3.19 -34.48
C ARG A 373 11.23 1.86 -33.79
N GLU A 374 12.26 1.09 -33.46
CA GLU A 374 12.10 -0.19 -32.76
C GLU A 374 11.65 0.03 -31.31
N ALA A 375 12.13 1.09 -30.67
CA ALA A 375 11.67 1.48 -29.34
C ALA A 375 10.17 1.80 -29.33
N ALA A 376 9.67 2.56 -30.31
CA ALA A 376 8.25 2.86 -30.44
C ALA A 376 7.41 1.57 -30.58
N ALA A 377 7.81 0.63 -31.44
CA ALA A 377 7.11 -0.64 -31.60
C ALA A 377 7.11 -1.49 -30.30
N ALA A 378 8.18 -1.43 -29.50
CA ALA A 378 8.21 -2.08 -28.19
C ALA A 378 7.27 -1.39 -27.18
N PHE A 379 7.23 -0.07 -27.16
CA PHE A 379 6.31 0.69 -26.30
C PHE A 379 4.83 0.50 -26.69
N GLU A 380 4.50 0.38 -27.97
CA GLU A 380 3.15 0.03 -28.42
C GLU A 380 2.71 -1.33 -27.87
N LYS A 381 3.58 -2.34 -27.91
CA LYS A 381 3.31 -3.65 -27.29
C LYS A 381 3.10 -3.54 -25.78
N ALA A 382 3.88 -2.69 -25.10
CA ALA A 382 3.72 -2.44 -23.67
C ALA A 382 2.39 -1.73 -23.35
N ALA A 383 1.97 -0.79 -24.19
CA ALA A 383 0.75 -0.02 -24.02
C ALA A 383 -0.52 -0.89 -24.13
N ILE A 384 -0.48 -1.99 -24.89
CA ILE A 384 -1.61 -2.94 -24.99
C ILE A 384 -1.92 -3.58 -23.64
N GLY A 385 -0.90 -4.01 -22.88
CA GLY A 385 -1.12 -4.72 -21.63
C GLY A 385 -1.30 -3.81 -20.41
N VAL A 386 -0.78 -2.58 -20.43
CA VAL A 386 -1.00 -1.59 -19.36
C VAL A 386 -1.35 -0.21 -19.96
N PRO A 387 -2.55 -0.05 -20.55
CA PRO A 387 -2.93 1.17 -21.27
C PRO A 387 -3.13 2.39 -20.37
N SER A 388 -3.21 2.20 -19.05
CA SER A 388 -3.35 3.27 -18.06
C SER A 388 -2.02 3.80 -17.51
N ASP A 389 -0.87 3.24 -17.89
CA ASP A 389 0.43 3.74 -17.44
C ASP A 389 0.90 4.90 -18.33
N TYR A 390 0.81 6.12 -17.82
CA TYR A 390 1.18 7.33 -18.54
C TYR A 390 2.65 7.32 -19.02
N ARG A 391 3.54 6.61 -18.30
CA ARG A 391 4.98 6.57 -18.62
C ARG A 391 5.23 5.86 -19.94
N ILE A 392 4.49 4.78 -20.21
CA ILE A 392 4.58 4.05 -21.47
C ILE A 392 4.19 4.98 -22.62
N TRP A 393 3.11 5.76 -22.47
CA TRP A 393 2.69 6.73 -23.48
C TRP A 393 3.67 7.90 -23.65
N GLN A 394 4.28 8.36 -22.55
CA GLN A 394 5.32 9.40 -22.58
C GLN A 394 6.55 8.93 -23.36
N ASP A 395 7.01 7.70 -23.10
CA ASP A 395 8.17 7.11 -23.75
C ASP A 395 7.88 6.74 -25.21
N LEU A 396 6.66 6.25 -25.51
CA LEU A 396 6.18 6.05 -26.87
C LEU A 396 6.20 7.35 -27.67
N GLY A 397 5.64 8.44 -27.10
CA GLY A 397 5.65 9.74 -27.75
C GLY A 397 7.06 10.27 -28.00
N ARG A 398 7.99 10.03 -27.05
CA ARG A 398 9.41 10.39 -27.19
C ARG A 398 10.10 9.58 -28.29
N ALA A 399 9.82 8.28 -28.37
CA ALA A 399 10.37 7.39 -29.39
C ALA A 399 9.86 7.77 -30.80
N GLN A 400 8.55 7.99 -30.94
CA GLN A 400 7.92 8.42 -32.19
C GLN A 400 8.43 9.80 -32.65
N TYR A 401 8.62 10.74 -31.71
CA TYR A 401 9.23 12.03 -32.04
C TYR A 401 10.64 11.86 -32.61
N ARG A 402 11.48 11.06 -31.94
CA ARG A 402 12.87 10.80 -32.36
C ARG A 402 12.97 10.00 -33.65
N SER A 403 11.96 9.20 -34.00
CA SER A 403 11.92 8.47 -35.27
C SER A 403 11.39 9.28 -36.46
N GLY A 404 10.93 10.51 -36.21
CA GLY A 404 10.31 11.41 -37.19
C GLY A 404 8.80 11.23 -37.36
N ASP A 405 8.17 10.31 -36.63
CA ASP A 405 6.72 10.14 -36.61
C ASP A 405 6.06 11.15 -35.67
N ILE A 406 5.93 12.39 -36.16
CA ILE A 406 5.34 13.48 -35.39
C ILE A 406 3.85 13.24 -35.11
N GLY A 407 3.12 12.63 -36.05
CA GLY A 407 1.69 12.32 -35.90
C GLY A 407 1.42 11.29 -34.80
N GLY A 408 2.18 10.20 -34.79
CA GLY A 408 2.17 9.21 -33.72
C GLY A 408 2.55 9.83 -32.39
N SER A 409 3.64 10.61 -32.37
CA SER A 409 4.14 11.28 -31.16
C SER A 409 3.07 12.15 -30.50
N LEU A 410 2.38 12.99 -31.26
CA LEU A 410 1.28 13.82 -30.77
C LEU A 410 0.12 13.00 -30.23
N SER A 411 -0.19 11.87 -30.87
CA SER A 411 -1.26 10.96 -30.42
C SER A 411 -0.90 10.30 -29.09
N ALA A 412 0.33 9.81 -28.96
CA ALA A 412 0.84 9.23 -27.71
C ALA A 412 0.92 10.27 -26.58
N TYR A 413 1.39 11.49 -26.86
CA TYR A 413 1.41 12.56 -25.86
C TYR A 413 0.02 13.03 -25.44
N ARG A 414 -0.97 13.08 -26.35
CA ARG A 414 -2.37 13.34 -25.98
C ARG A 414 -2.90 12.27 -25.04
N ARG A 415 -2.60 11.00 -25.32
CA ARG A 415 -2.98 9.90 -24.43
C ARG A 415 -2.28 10.01 -23.07
N CYS A 416 -0.99 10.34 -23.05
CA CYS A 416 -0.24 10.62 -21.83
C CYS A 416 -0.88 11.75 -21.02
N LEU A 417 -1.21 12.88 -21.66
CA LEU A 417 -1.84 14.05 -21.04
C LEU A 417 -3.20 13.72 -20.42
N SER A 418 -3.97 12.80 -21.02
CA SER A 418 -5.25 12.33 -20.45
C SER A 418 -5.10 11.51 -19.16
N LEU A 419 -3.91 10.98 -18.89
CA LEU A 419 -3.58 10.16 -17.72
C LEU A 419 -2.76 10.93 -16.68
N TYR A 420 -1.90 11.84 -17.14
CA TYR A 420 -0.97 12.60 -16.31
C TYR A 420 -0.70 13.98 -16.90
N PHE A 421 -1.09 15.01 -16.15
CA PHE A 421 -0.79 16.41 -16.45
C PHE A 421 0.35 16.90 -15.56
N ASP A 422 1.49 17.23 -16.15
CA ASP A 422 2.63 17.84 -15.44
C ASP A 422 3.54 18.60 -16.42
N ARG A 423 4.52 19.31 -15.87
CA ARG A 423 5.50 20.15 -16.58
C ARG A 423 6.16 19.39 -17.73
N ASP A 424 6.72 18.21 -17.46
CA ASP A 424 7.51 17.46 -18.44
C ASP A 424 6.69 17.05 -19.67
N ILE A 425 5.41 16.75 -19.47
CA ILE A 425 4.50 16.40 -20.56
C ILE A 425 4.19 17.64 -21.41
N CYS A 426 3.92 18.79 -20.76
CA CYS A 426 3.68 20.06 -21.45
C CYS A 426 4.88 20.47 -22.30
N TYR A 427 6.09 20.31 -21.78
CA TYR A 427 7.32 20.55 -22.54
C TYR A 427 7.42 19.65 -23.77
N ASN A 428 7.31 18.32 -23.57
CA ASN A 428 7.50 17.35 -24.65
C ASN A 428 6.45 17.51 -25.75
N ILE A 429 5.17 17.71 -25.39
CA ILE A 429 4.10 17.89 -26.38
C ILE A 429 4.25 19.24 -27.12
N SER A 430 4.76 20.29 -26.47
CA SER A 430 5.03 21.58 -27.13
C SER A 430 6.07 21.45 -28.25
N ILE A 431 7.13 20.66 -28.01
CA ILE A 431 8.17 20.38 -29.00
C ILE A 431 7.58 19.58 -30.17
N ALA A 432 6.77 18.56 -29.88
CA ALA A 432 6.10 17.78 -30.92
C ALA A 432 5.17 18.64 -31.79
N PHE A 433 4.40 19.56 -31.19
CA PHE A 433 3.55 20.49 -31.96
C PHE A 433 4.38 21.45 -32.81
N LYS A 434 5.52 21.94 -32.30
CA LYS A 434 6.43 22.80 -33.06
C LYS A 434 7.00 22.07 -34.27
N ALA A 435 7.43 20.82 -34.11
CA ALA A 435 7.91 19.98 -35.21
C ALA A 435 6.81 19.66 -36.23
N GLY A 436 5.55 19.53 -35.79
CA GLY A 436 4.39 19.36 -36.66
C GLY A 436 3.84 20.63 -37.29
N GLY A 437 4.52 21.78 -37.11
CA GLY A 437 4.13 23.07 -37.70
C GLY A 437 3.00 23.81 -36.98
N ASN A 438 2.42 23.26 -35.91
CA ASN A 438 1.35 23.89 -35.15
C ASN A 438 1.91 24.82 -34.06
N LYS A 439 2.34 26.01 -34.47
CA LYS A 439 2.95 27.01 -33.58
C LYS A 439 2.01 27.45 -32.44
N VAL A 440 0.71 27.59 -32.73
CA VAL A 440 -0.30 28.01 -31.74
C VAL A 440 -0.37 27.02 -30.57
N MET A 441 -0.46 25.72 -30.86
CA MET A 441 -0.50 24.70 -29.81
C MET A 441 0.84 24.53 -29.11
N ALA A 442 1.95 24.69 -29.83
CA ALA A 442 3.29 24.67 -29.23
C ALA A 442 3.44 25.80 -28.19
N GLU A 443 3.07 27.03 -28.54
CA GLU A 443 3.09 28.18 -27.63
C GLU A 443 2.15 27.99 -26.44
N LYS A 444 0.94 27.47 -26.67
CA LYS A 444 -0.01 27.16 -25.59
C LYS A 444 0.60 26.23 -24.55
N PHE A 445 1.18 25.10 -24.98
CA PHE A 445 1.76 24.13 -24.04
C PHE A 445 3.08 24.60 -23.43
N MET A 446 3.84 25.45 -24.13
CA MET A 446 5.02 26.10 -23.54
C MET A 446 4.64 27.09 -22.43
N LYS A 447 3.53 27.84 -22.61
CA LYS A 447 2.98 28.69 -21.54
C LYS A 447 2.53 27.87 -20.35
N GLU A 448 1.89 26.72 -20.56
CA GLU A 448 1.56 25.79 -19.47
C GLU A 448 2.80 25.23 -18.77
N PHE A 449 3.85 24.86 -19.52
CA PHE A 449 5.13 24.45 -18.95
C PHE A 449 5.72 25.53 -18.03
N GLU A 450 5.77 26.79 -18.49
CA GLU A 450 6.29 27.89 -17.67
C GLU A 450 5.37 28.21 -16.49
N ARG A 451 4.05 28.11 -16.65
CA ARG A 451 3.08 28.29 -15.55
C ARG A 451 3.27 27.26 -14.45
N ILE A 452 3.39 25.98 -14.82
CA ILE A 452 3.67 24.88 -13.86
C ILE A 452 5.06 25.07 -13.25
N LYS A 453 5.97 25.78 -13.94
CA LYS A 453 7.36 25.95 -13.52
C LYS A 453 7.63 27.11 -12.58
N ALA A 454 7.03 28.26 -12.86
CA ALA A 454 7.28 29.52 -12.18
C ALA A 454 6.67 29.59 -10.78
N GLU A 455 5.58 28.85 -10.56
CA GLU A 455 5.02 28.57 -9.25
C GLU A 455 5.65 27.29 -8.72
#